data_AF-A0AAU3L0F8-F1
#
_entry.id   AF-A0AAU3L0F8-F1
#
_cell.length_a   1.000
_cell.length_b   1.000
_cell.length_c   1.000
_cell.angle_alpha   90.00
_cell.angle_beta   90.00
_cell.angle_gamma   90.00
#
_symmetry.space_group_name_H-M   'P 1'
#
loop_
_entity.id
_entity.type
_entity.pdbx_description
1 polymer ?
#
loop_
_entity_poly.entity_id
_entity_poly.type
_entity_poly.pdbx_seq_one_letter_code
_entity_poly.pdbx_strand_id
1 'polypeptide(L)'
;MTTDRSTEVLPLRDRLRAALPVAMKARDKSVTAAIRSALGAIDNAEAVDGSDVHAGAIESSAVGLGAAERPRRALTESDIEAIVRTEIDERHTAATEYEDLAGGADRAATLRAEAAALAAHLGNG
;
A
#
# COMPACT_ATOMS: atom_id res chain seq x y z
N MET A 1 -31.11 -19.86 13.12
CA MET A 1 -31.05 -19.24 11.79
C MET A 1 -31.43 -17.78 11.92
N THR A 2 -30.44 -16.91 12.10
CA THR A 2 -30.40 -15.51 11.62
C THR A 2 -28.91 -15.15 11.64
N THR A 3 -28.31 -15.04 10.46
CA THR A 3 -26.94 -14.60 10.26
C THR A 3 -26.84 -13.13 10.66
N ASP A 4 -26.05 -12.84 11.69
CA ASP A 4 -25.59 -11.48 11.97
C ASP A 4 -24.65 -11.07 10.83
N ARG A 5 -25.20 -10.35 9.86
CA ARG A 5 -24.44 -9.75 8.76
C ARG A 5 -23.88 -8.42 9.27
N SER A 6 -22.96 -8.51 10.24
CA SER A 6 -22.07 -7.40 10.54
C SER A 6 -21.39 -6.99 9.23
N THR A 7 -21.54 -5.74 8.83
CA THR A 7 -20.89 -5.15 7.66
C THR A 7 -19.39 -5.19 7.87
N GLU A 8 -18.75 -6.29 7.47
CA GLU A 8 -17.28 -6.36 7.45
C GLU A 8 -16.77 -5.38 6.40
N VAL A 9 -16.22 -4.27 6.89
CA VAL A 9 -15.41 -3.35 6.08
C VAL A 9 -14.32 -4.18 5.44
N LEU A 10 -14.25 -4.14 4.10
CA LEU A 10 -13.19 -4.83 3.38
C LEU A 10 -11.82 -4.30 3.84
N PRO A 11 -10.82 -5.18 4.08
CA PRO A 11 -9.46 -4.76 4.36
C PRO A 11 -8.95 -3.75 3.34
N LEU A 12 -8.14 -2.77 3.77
CA LEU A 12 -7.64 -1.68 2.94
C LEU A 12 -6.98 -2.17 1.66
N ARG A 13 -6.19 -3.25 1.76
CA ARG A 13 -5.56 -3.88 0.59
C ARG A 13 -6.57 -4.35 -0.44
N ASP A 14 -7.67 -4.95 0.00
CA ASP A 14 -8.72 -5.44 -0.88
C ASP A 14 -9.53 -4.28 -1.48
N ARG A 15 -9.76 -3.21 -0.70
CA ARG A 15 -10.36 -1.96 -1.20
C ARG A 15 -9.49 -1.34 -2.31
N LEU A 16 -8.17 -1.26 -2.13
CA LEU A 16 -7.23 -0.76 -3.14
C LEU A 16 -7.22 -1.65 -4.38
N ARG A 17 -7.17 -2.98 -4.21
CA ARG A 17 -7.24 -3.94 -5.33
C ARG A 17 -8.55 -3.84 -6.11
N ALA A 18 -9.68 -3.66 -5.43
CA ALA A 18 -10.98 -3.49 -6.06
C ALA A 18 -11.12 -2.14 -6.80
N ALA A 19 -10.47 -1.08 -6.29
CA ALA A 19 -10.51 0.25 -6.89
C ALA A 19 -9.65 0.36 -8.18
N LEU A 20 -8.55 -0.40 -8.27
CA LEU A 20 -7.64 -0.35 -9.42
C LEU A 20 -8.33 -0.57 -10.79
N PRO A 21 -9.11 -1.65 -11.02
CA PRO A 21 -9.79 -1.85 -12.30
C PRO A 21 -10.83 -0.77 -12.60
N VAL A 22 -11.46 -0.20 -11.57
CA VAL A 22 -12.43 0.91 -11.73
C VAL A 22 -11.72 2.17 -12.23
N ALA A 23 -10.60 2.54 -11.61
CA ALA A 23 -9.78 3.68 -12.03
C ALA A 23 -9.24 3.51 -13.46
N MET A 24 -8.76 2.31 -13.80
CA MET A 24 -8.29 1.99 -15.15
C MET A 24 -9.40 2.13 -16.20
N LYS A 25 -10.62 1.66 -15.90
CA LYS A 25 -11.78 1.79 -16.78
C LYS A 25 -12.21 3.24 -16.97
N ALA A 26 -12.14 4.05 -15.92
CA ALA A 26 -12.38 5.49 -15.97
C ALA A 26 -11.27 6.26 -16.70
N ARG A 27 -10.15 5.59 -17.05
CA ARG A 27 -8.93 6.20 -17.60
C ARG A 27 -8.33 7.27 -16.69
N ASP A 28 -8.57 7.14 -15.39
CA ASP A 28 -8.00 8.01 -14.38
C ASP A 28 -6.55 7.59 -14.11
N LYS A 29 -5.62 8.25 -14.81
CA LYS A 29 -4.19 7.91 -14.76
C LYS A 29 -3.60 8.21 -13.38
N SER A 30 -4.03 9.29 -12.73
CA SER A 30 -3.53 9.69 -11.41
C SER A 30 -3.96 8.68 -10.35
N VAL A 31 -5.25 8.34 -10.28
CA VAL A 31 -5.75 7.34 -9.32
C VAL A 31 -5.12 5.98 -9.59
N THR A 32 -4.98 5.59 -10.86
CA THR A 32 -4.34 4.32 -11.24
C THR A 32 -2.88 4.27 -10.78
N ALA A 33 -2.12 5.34 -10.96
CA ALA A 33 -0.72 5.41 -10.55
C ALA A 33 -0.59 5.34 -9.03
N ALA A 34 -1.42 6.10 -8.30
CA ALA A 34 -1.44 6.11 -6.85
C ALA A 34 -1.72 4.72 -6.26
N ILE A 35 -2.78 4.05 -6.73
CA ILE A 35 -3.17 2.72 -6.24
C ILE A 35 -2.08 1.67 -6.52
N ARG A 36 -1.45 1.68 -7.71
CA ARG A 36 -0.36 0.75 -8.00
C ARG A 36 0.88 0.98 -7.14
N SER A 37 1.23 2.25 -6.90
CA SER A 37 2.32 2.62 -6.01
C SER A 37 2.09 2.06 -4.61
N ALA A 38 0.91 2.32 -4.04
CA ALA A 38 0.55 1.85 -2.71
C ALA A 38 0.56 0.32 -2.61
N LEU A 39 -0.03 -0.39 -3.58
CA LEU A 39 0.01 -1.86 -3.59
C LEU A 39 1.44 -2.40 -3.70
N GLY A 40 2.29 -1.77 -4.52
CA GLY A 40 3.71 -2.12 -4.62
C GLY A 40 4.47 -1.88 -3.32
N ALA A 41 4.22 -0.78 -2.62
CA ALA A 41 4.83 -0.49 -1.32
C ALA A 41 4.46 -1.53 -0.26
N ILE A 42 3.18 -1.95 -0.23
CA ILE A 42 2.69 -3.01 0.65
C ILE A 42 3.38 -4.35 0.32
N ASP A 43 3.43 -4.72 -0.96
CA ASP A 43 4.06 -5.97 -1.40
C ASP A 43 5.57 -5.98 -1.09
N ASN A 44 6.24 -4.83 -1.21
CA ASN A 44 7.65 -4.67 -0.85
C ASN A 44 7.89 -4.79 0.66
N ALA A 45 7.04 -4.18 1.49
CA ALA A 45 7.14 -4.29 2.95
C ALA A 45 7.00 -5.75 3.41
N GLU A 46 6.06 -6.51 2.85
CA GLU A 46 5.94 -7.95 3.13
C GLU A 46 7.17 -8.75 2.72
N ALA A 47 7.86 -8.35 1.64
CA ALA A 47 9.08 -9.00 1.19
C ALA A 47 10.27 -8.73 2.12
N VAL A 48 10.42 -7.48 2.59
CA VAL A 48 11.50 -7.07 3.51
C VAL A 48 11.38 -7.80 4.85
N ASP A 49 10.19 -7.79 5.47
CA ASP A 49 9.94 -8.49 6.74
C ASP A 49 10.25 -9.99 6.65
N GLY A 50 9.95 -10.61 5.50
CA GLY A 50 10.31 -12.01 5.23
C GLY A 50 11.80 -12.25 5.08
N SER A 51 12.56 -11.28 4.54
CA SER A 51 14.00 -11.38 4.32
C SER A 51 14.82 -11.17 5.60
N ASP A 52 14.38 -10.28 6.50
CA ASP A 52 15.04 -10.04 7.79
C ASP A 52 15.02 -11.28 8.69
N VAL A 53 13.96 -12.09 8.60
CA VAL A 53 13.87 -13.40 9.28
C VAL A 53 14.91 -14.40 8.75
N HIS A 54 15.28 -14.32 7.47
CA HIS A 54 16.28 -15.21 6.87
C HIS A 54 17.72 -14.76 7.18
N ALA A 55 18.00 -13.46 7.17
CA ALA A 55 19.33 -12.92 7.42
C ALA A 55 19.83 -13.18 8.85
N GLY A 56 18.94 -13.23 9.84
CA GLY A 56 19.29 -13.57 11.23
C GLY A 56 19.49 -15.07 11.52
N ALA A 57 19.16 -15.96 10.57
CA ALA A 57 19.20 -17.41 10.78
C ALA A 57 20.45 -18.10 10.19
N ILE A 58 21.34 -17.36 9.52
CA ILE A 58 22.56 -17.91 8.89
C ILE A 58 23.77 -17.85 9.85
N GLU A 59 23.59 -18.01 11.16
CA GLU A 59 24.71 -18.30 12.09
C GLU A 59 24.47 -19.56 12.94
N SER A 60 23.42 -20.34 12.68
CA SER A 60 23.25 -21.65 13.32
C SER A 60 22.63 -22.71 12.40
N SER A 61 23.52 -23.59 11.95
CA SER A 61 23.31 -25.02 11.69
C SER A 61 22.43 -25.48 10.51
N ALA A 62 23.12 -26.03 9.51
CA ALA A 62 23.08 -27.43 9.07
C ALA A 62 21.73 -28.21 9.03
N VAL A 63 21.39 -28.62 7.80
CA VAL A 63 20.69 -29.86 7.39
C VAL A 63 19.21 -30.00 7.78
N GLY A 64 18.34 -29.95 6.76
CA GLY A 64 16.96 -30.43 6.87
C GLY A 64 16.14 -30.15 5.61
N LEU A 65 16.12 -31.09 4.67
CA LEU A 65 15.15 -31.12 3.58
C LEU A 65 13.74 -31.35 4.15
N GLY A 66 12.80 -30.48 3.78
CA GLY A 66 11.36 -30.72 3.93
C GLY A 66 10.61 -29.77 4.86
N ALA A 67 9.62 -29.07 4.29
CA ALA A 67 8.42 -28.59 4.98
C ALA A 67 8.60 -27.53 6.09
N ALA A 68 9.13 -26.36 5.74
CA ALA A 68 8.96 -25.17 6.56
C ALA A 68 8.72 -23.92 5.70
N GLU A 69 7.65 -23.93 4.89
CA GLU A 69 6.97 -22.69 4.53
C GLU A 69 6.32 -22.14 5.82
N ARG A 70 7.17 -21.60 6.71
CA ARG A 70 6.71 -20.88 7.90
C ARG A 70 6.08 -19.58 7.42
N PRO A 71 4.92 -19.19 7.97
CA PRO A 71 4.14 -18.09 7.42
C PRO A 71 4.98 -16.81 7.49
N ARG A 72 5.22 -16.19 6.33
CA ARG A 72 5.58 -14.76 6.26
C ARG A 72 4.57 -14.05 7.16
N ARG A 73 5.04 -13.28 8.13
CA ARG A 73 4.15 -12.52 9.01
C ARG A 73 3.38 -11.57 8.11
N ALA A 74 2.10 -11.85 7.87
CA ALA A 74 1.27 -11.00 7.02
C ALA A 74 1.16 -9.62 7.69
N LEU A 75 1.30 -8.54 6.91
CA LEU A 75 1.10 -7.19 7.43
C LEU A 75 -0.28 -7.09 8.07
N THR A 76 -0.35 -6.49 9.27
CA THR A 76 -1.63 -6.20 9.89
C THR A 76 -2.31 -5.05 9.13
N GLU A 77 -3.62 -4.90 9.32
CA GLU A 77 -4.36 -3.78 8.73
C GLU A 77 -3.73 -2.42 9.13
N SER A 78 -3.26 -2.31 10.38
CA SER A 78 -2.58 -1.10 10.88
C SER A 78 -1.26 -0.83 10.16
N ASP A 79 -0.49 -1.88 9.83
CA ASP A 79 0.77 -1.73 9.09
C ASP A 79 0.49 -1.27 7.65
N ILE A 80 -0.56 -1.82 7.03
CA ILE A 80 -1.02 -1.42 5.70
C ILE A 80 -1.50 0.04 5.71
N GLU A 81 -2.29 0.45 6.72
CA GLU A 81 -2.69 1.84 6.91
C GLU A 81 -1.48 2.77 7.07
N ALA A 82 -0.48 2.37 7.85
CA ALA A 82 0.73 3.15 8.06
C ALA A 82 1.50 3.35 6.75
N ILE A 83 1.66 2.29 5.95
CA ILE A 83 2.29 2.36 4.63
C ILE A 83 1.52 3.32 3.70
N VAL A 84 0.19 3.21 3.66
CA VAL A 84 -0.64 4.09 2.81
C VAL A 84 -0.58 5.55 3.27
N ARG A 85 -0.51 5.81 4.58
CA ARG A 85 -0.31 7.18 5.12
C ARG A 85 1.06 7.73 4.71
N THR A 86 2.13 6.94 4.80
CA THR A 86 3.45 7.34 4.32
C THR A 86 3.42 7.71 2.83
N GLU A 87 2.79 6.89 1.98
CA GLU A 87 2.65 7.19 0.54
C GLU A 87 1.86 8.49 0.26
N ILE A 88 0.93 8.87 1.13
CA ILE A 88 0.18 10.14 1.06
C ILE A 88 1.09 11.30 1.44
N ASP A 89 1.82 11.18 2.54
CA ASP A 89 2.71 12.22 3.05
C ASP A 89 3.88 12.49 2.09
N GLU A 90 4.44 11.45 1.47
CA GLU A 90 5.47 11.57 0.43
C GLU A 90 4.96 12.34 -0.78
N ARG A 91 3.73 12.10 -1.23
CA ARG A 91 3.11 12.85 -2.32
C ARG A 91 2.86 14.31 -1.97
N HIS A 92 2.44 14.60 -0.74
CA HIS A 92 2.28 15.98 -0.26
C HIS A 92 3.62 16.72 -0.16
N THR A 93 4.65 16.04 0.33
CA THR A 93 6.01 16.57 0.40
C THR A 93 6.52 16.89 -1.00
N ALA A 94 6.48 15.93 -1.92
CA ALA A 94 6.88 16.14 -3.30
C ALA A 94 6.05 17.23 -4.00
N ALA A 95 4.74 17.32 -3.73
CA ALA A 95 3.91 18.38 -4.30
C ALA A 95 4.40 19.77 -3.86
N THR A 96 4.78 19.92 -2.58
CA THR A 96 5.33 21.17 -2.05
C THR A 96 6.67 21.51 -2.71
N GLU A 97 7.55 20.52 -2.85
CA GLU A 97 8.84 20.69 -3.54
C GLU A 97 8.66 21.10 -5.02
N TYR A 98 7.64 20.57 -5.71
CA TYR A 98 7.34 20.96 -7.09
C TYR A 98 6.75 22.37 -7.20
N GLU A 99 6.03 22.88 -6.21
CA GLU A 99 5.52 24.25 -6.24
C GLU A 99 6.61 25.31 -6.23
N ASP A 100 7.73 25.02 -5.56
CA ASP A 100 8.89 25.90 -5.50
C ASP A 100 9.64 25.97 -6.85
N LEU A 101 9.32 25.08 -7.80
CA LEU A 101 9.92 25.04 -9.13
C LEU A 101 9.11 25.83 -10.17
N ALA A 102 9.80 26.57 -11.02
CA ALA A 102 9.18 27.26 -12.15
C ALA A 102 8.46 26.26 -13.09
N GLY A 103 7.13 26.36 -13.17
CA GLY A 103 6.29 25.47 -13.98
C GLY A 103 5.88 24.16 -13.30
N GLY A 104 6.17 23.97 -12.01
CA GLY A 104 5.84 22.74 -11.30
C GLY A 104 4.38 22.62 -10.80
N ALA A 105 3.57 23.66 -10.98
CA ALA A 105 2.18 23.71 -10.50
C ALA A 105 1.31 22.52 -10.97
N ASP A 106 1.41 22.13 -12.24
CA ASP A 106 0.65 21.00 -12.78
C ASP A 106 1.09 19.67 -12.14
N ARG A 107 2.38 19.52 -11.86
CA ARG A 107 2.92 18.31 -11.21
C ARG A 107 2.50 18.26 -9.75
N ALA A 108 2.56 19.39 -9.04
CA ALA A 108 2.08 19.50 -7.67
C ALA A 108 0.57 19.19 -7.57
N ALA A 109 -0.24 19.73 -8.47
CA ALA A 109 -1.67 19.43 -8.55
C ALA A 109 -1.93 17.94 -8.79
N THR A 110 -1.16 17.31 -9.68
CA THR A 110 -1.24 15.86 -9.94
C THR A 110 -0.93 15.05 -8.68
N LEU A 111 0.16 15.37 -7.98
CA LEU A 111 0.57 14.67 -6.75
C LEU A 111 -0.45 14.81 -5.62
N ARG A 112 -1.08 15.99 -5.48
CA ARG A 112 -2.18 16.19 -4.52
C ARG A 112 -3.42 15.39 -4.88
N ALA A 113 -3.76 15.29 -6.16
CA ALA A 113 -4.88 14.46 -6.59
C ALA A 113 -4.62 12.97 -6.30
N GLU A 114 -3.38 12.50 -6.49
CA GLU A 114 -2.96 11.14 -6.12
C GLU A 114 -3.07 10.91 -4.60
N ALA A 115 -2.59 11.85 -3.78
CA ALA A 115 -2.68 11.78 -2.32
C ALA A 115 -4.15 11.73 -1.83
N ALA A 116 -5.00 12.60 -2.39
CA ALA A 116 -6.43 12.62 -2.08
C ALA A 116 -7.14 11.32 -2.46
N ALA A 117 -6.75 10.70 -3.59
CA ALA A 117 -7.30 9.41 -4.00
C ALA A 117 -6.96 8.29 -3.02
N LEU A 118 -5.73 8.25 -2.49
CA LEU A 118 -5.34 7.28 -1.47
C LEU A 118 -6.05 7.55 -0.13
N ALA A 119 -6.15 8.81 0.29
CA ALA A 119 -6.81 9.20 1.54
C ALA A 119 -8.29 8.79 1.59
N ALA A 120 -8.98 8.79 0.43
CA ALA A 120 -10.35 8.33 0.32
C ALA A 120 -10.53 6.85 0.72
N HIS A 121 -9.48 6.04 0.66
CA HIS A 121 -9.51 4.66 1.14
C HIS A 121 -9.22 4.52 2.64
N LEU A 122 -8.70 5.54 3.32
CA LEU A 122 -8.45 5.50 4.77
C LEU A 122 -9.72 5.81 5.60
N GLY A 123 -10.61 6.66 5.08
CA GLY A 123 -11.81 7.14 5.80
C GLY A 123 -13.10 6.33 5.60
N ASN A 124 -13.07 5.28 4.78
CA ASN A 124 -14.23 4.46 4.43
C ASN A 124 -14.24 3.10 5.15
N GLY A 125 -14.22 3.15 6.49
CA GLY A 125 -14.54 2.03 7.39
C GLY A 125 -15.84 2.28 8.13
#